data_AF-A0A3P8LYT2-F1
#
_entry.id   AF-A0A3P8LYT2-F1
#
_cell.length_a   1.000
_cell.length_b   1.000
_cell.length_c   1.000
_cell.angle_alpha   90.00
_cell.angle_beta   90.00
_cell.angle_gamma   90.00
#
_symmetry.space_group_name_H-M   'P 1'
#
loop_
_entity.id
_entity.type
_entity.pdbx_description
1 polymer ?
#
loop_
_entity_poly.entity_id
_entity_poly.type
_entity_poly.pdbx_seq_one_letter_code
_entity_poly.pdbx_strand_id
1 'polypeptide(L)'
;MKRRPWCLIRTKMRPTCKDTAAESGLSLSGLMMQNELALHTKEELEQHFAAVWEVMSGGIERGISTEGVLPGKLRVPRRAAALRRMLVSQDNTNSDPMAVVDWINMFALAVNEENAAGRPRGHRGQPTGLRDRACGTGLLR
;
A
#
# COMPACT_ATOMS: atom_id res chain seq x y z
N MET A 1 18.29 -19.51 24.76
CA MET A 1 17.76 -18.34 24.00
C MET A 1 18.49 -18.23 22.67
N LYS A 2 17.93 -18.77 21.58
CA LYS A 2 18.49 -18.62 20.22
C LYS A 2 18.31 -17.17 19.77
N ARG A 3 19.41 -16.41 19.66
CA ARG A 3 19.39 -15.08 19.03
C ARG A 3 18.98 -15.27 17.57
N ARG A 4 17.78 -14.79 17.21
CA ARG A 4 17.26 -14.84 15.84
C ARG A 4 18.03 -13.80 15.00
N PRO A 5 18.79 -14.21 13.98
CA PRO A 5 19.85 -13.37 13.39
C PRO A 5 19.35 -12.10 12.68
N TRP A 6 18.10 -12.05 12.27
CA TRP A 6 17.59 -11.03 11.35
C TRP A 6 17.02 -9.76 12.01
N CYS A 7 16.66 -9.80 13.30
CA CYS A 7 16.19 -8.61 14.03
C CYS A 7 17.29 -7.56 14.30
N LEU A 8 18.55 -7.83 13.95
CA LEU A 8 19.70 -6.95 14.22
C LEU A 8 19.89 -5.81 13.20
N ILE A 9 19.07 -5.73 12.14
CA ILE A 9 19.09 -4.62 11.15
C ILE A 9 18.86 -3.25 11.82
N ARG A 10 18.33 -3.23 13.05
CA ARG A 10 17.98 -1.99 13.74
C ARG A 10 19.13 -1.29 14.47
N THR A 11 20.29 -1.93 14.69
CA THR A 11 21.27 -1.43 15.70
C THR A 11 22.72 -1.25 15.28
N LYS A 12 23.14 -1.57 14.04
CA LYS A 12 24.48 -1.20 13.54
C LYS A 12 24.34 -0.55 12.16
N MET A 13 24.96 0.63 12.02
CA MET A 13 25.33 1.32 10.77
C MET A 13 24.70 0.70 9.52
N ARG A 14 23.47 1.12 9.18
CA ARG A 14 22.50 0.39 8.33
C ARG A 14 23.12 -0.12 7.01
N PRO A 15 23.47 -1.41 6.86
CA PRO A 15 23.56 -2.00 5.53
C PRO A 15 22.17 -1.93 4.90
N THR A 16 22.11 -1.65 3.60
CA THR A 16 20.81 -1.58 2.92
C THR A 16 20.23 -2.99 2.79
N CYS A 17 18.91 -3.12 2.67
CA CYS A 17 18.29 -4.43 2.42
C CYS A 17 18.84 -5.12 1.16
N LYS A 18 19.42 -4.36 0.21
CA LYS A 18 20.08 -4.92 -0.98
C LYS A 18 21.39 -5.62 -0.61
N ASP A 19 22.20 -5.01 0.23
CA ASP A 19 23.49 -5.57 0.65
C ASP A 19 23.27 -6.86 1.45
N THR A 20 22.31 -6.82 2.38
CA THR A 20 21.91 -7.98 3.18
C THR A 20 21.30 -9.12 2.33
N ALA A 21 20.57 -8.80 1.27
CA ALA A 21 20.04 -9.80 0.34
C ALA A 21 21.17 -10.49 -0.45
N ALA A 22 22.14 -9.71 -0.93
CA ALA A 22 23.30 -10.22 -1.65
C ALA A 22 24.16 -11.15 -0.77
N GLU A 23 24.41 -10.77 0.48
CA GLU A 23 25.20 -11.57 1.44
C GLU A 23 24.52 -12.90 1.83
N SER A 24 23.19 -12.91 1.87
CA SER A 24 22.42 -14.10 2.27
C SER A 24 22.05 -15.04 1.13
N GLY A 25 22.35 -14.64 -0.12
CA GLY A 25 21.96 -15.39 -1.32
C GLY A 25 20.45 -15.44 -1.55
N LEU A 26 19.68 -14.57 -0.91
CA LEU A 26 18.22 -14.48 -1.04
C LEU A 26 17.84 -13.32 -1.96
N SER A 27 16.72 -13.46 -2.68
CA SER A 27 16.10 -12.30 -3.33
C SER A 27 15.60 -11.31 -2.28
N LEU A 28 15.46 -10.03 -2.66
CA LEU A 28 14.93 -9.01 -1.74
C LEU A 28 13.54 -9.39 -1.19
N SER A 29 12.68 -9.97 -2.02
CA SER A 29 11.37 -10.47 -1.59
C SER A 29 11.48 -11.67 -0.64
N GLY A 30 12.43 -12.59 -0.88
CA GLY A 30 12.71 -13.71 0.02
C GLY A 30 13.24 -13.23 1.38
N LEU A 31 14.12 -12.23 1.38
CA LEU A 31 14.61 -11.60 2.60
C LEU A 31 13.47 -10.93 3.39
N MET A 32 12.60 -10.16 2.72
CA MET A 32 11.44 -9.54 3.37
C MET A 32 10.45 -10.59 3.91
N MET A 33 10.20 -11.66 3.16
CA MET A 33 9.34 -12.76 3.61
C MET A 33 9.88 -13.41 4.89
N GLN A 34 11.20 -13.66 4.98
CA GLN A 34 11.80 -14.19 6.21
C GLN A 34 11.70 -13.22 7.39
N ASN A 35 11.83 -11.92 7.13
CA ASN A 35 11.66 -10.90 8.18
C ASN A 35 10.23 -10.89 8.73
N GLU A 36 9.23 -10.97 7.85
CA GLU A 36 7.83 -10.99 8.26
C GLU A 36 7.46 -12.29 8.98
N LEU A 37 7.93 -13.46 8.50
CA LEU A 37 7.75 -14.76 9.18
C LEU A 37 8.46 -14.83 10.55
N ALA A 38 9.42 -13.95 10.82
CA ALA A 38 10.03 -13.86 12.14
C ALA A 38 9.13 -13.16 13.17
N LEU A 39 8.18 -12.33 12.72
CA LEU A 39 7.26 -11.53 13.52
C LEU A 39 5.84 -12.11 13.57
N HIS A 40 5.39 -12.70 12.47
CA HIS A 40 4.03 -13.18 12.27
C HIS A 40 4.03 -14.61 11.72
N THR A 41 2.92 -15.31 11.84
CA THR A 41 2.73 -16.63 11.24
C THR A 41 2.47 -16.52 9.72
N LYS A 42 2.67 -17.63 8.99
CA LYS A 42 2.43 -17.66 7.54
C LYS A 42 0.96 -17.40 7.21
N GLU A 43 0.07 -17.95 8.02
CA GLU A 43 -1.38 -17.83 7.89
C GLU A 43 -1.83 -16.37 8.09
N GLU A 44 -1.29 -15.67 9.10
CA GLU A 44 -1.56 -14.25 9.33
C GLU A 44 -1.07 -13.37 8.16
N LEU A 45 0.09 -13.70 7.58
CA LEU A 45 0.62 -13.00 6.39
C LEU A 45 -0.31 -13.17 5.18
N GLU A 46 -0.71 -14.41 4.89
CA GLU A 46 -1.58 -14.71 3.75
C GLU A 46 -2.95 -14.01 3.90
N GLN A 47 -3.52 -14.03 5.11
CA GLN A 47 -4.74 -13.30 5.42
C GLN A 47 -4.56 -11.79 5.27
N HIS A 48 -3.42 -11.25 5.72
CA HIS A 48 -3.12 -9.82 5.58
C HIS A 48 -2.98 -9.41 4.11
N PHE A 49 -2.25 -10.18 3.30
CA PHE A 49 -2.12 -9.91 1.86
C PHE A 49 -3.46 -9.99 1.14
N ALA A 50 -4.29 -10.97 1.48
CA ALA A 50 -5.66 -11.07 0.96
C ALA A 50 -6.49 -9.84 1.36
N ALA A 51 -6.43 -9.41 2.62
CA ALA A 51 -7.16 -8.21 3.06
C ALA A 51 -6.69 -6.94 2.35
N VAL A 52 -5.38 -6.77 2.15
CA VAL A 52 -4.82 -5.63 1.39
C VAL A 52 -5.29 -5.67 -0.06
N TRP A 53 -5.28 -6.85 -0.70
CA TRP A 53 -5.79 -7.05 -2.05
C TRP A 53 -7.28 -6.69 -2.17
N GLU A 54 -8.12 -7.16 -1.25
CA GLU A 54 -9.56 -6.88 -1.23
C GLU A 54 -9.84 -5.37 -1.10
N VAL A 55 -9.09 -4.67 -0.25
CA VAL A 55 -9.23 -3.21 -0.09
C VAL A 55 -8.85 -2.49 -1.39
N MET A 56 -7.74 -2.85 -2.02
CA MET A 56 -7.30 -2.22 -3.27
C MET A 56 -8.27 -2.50 -4.41
N SER A 57 -8.68 -3.76 -4.59
CA SER A 57 -9.60 -4.20 -5.64
C SER A 57 -10.98 -3.56 -5.46
N GLY A 58 -11.51 -3.56 -4.24
CA GLY A 58 -12.77 -2.88 -3.93
C GLY A 58 -12.69 -1.37 -4.14
N GLY A 59 -11.56 -0.74 -3.82
CA GLY A 59 -11.33 0.70 -4.07
C GLY A 59 -11.33 1.04 -5.56
N ILE A 60 -10.71 0.19 -6.39
CA ILE A 60 -10.74 0.32 -7.85
C ILE A 60 -12.18 0.21 -8.35
N GLU A 61 -12.91 -0.84 -7.97
CA GLU A 61 -14.29 -1.09 -8.44
C GLU A 61 -15.23 0.07 -8.09
N ARG A 62 -15.14 0.61 -6.87
CA ARG A 62 -15.90 1.81 -6.48
C ARG A 62 -15.46 3.05 -7.26
N GLY A 63 -14.16 3.23 -7.48
CA GLY A 63 -13.62 4.38 -8.21
C GLY A 63 -14.07 4.42 -9.68
N ILE A 64 -14.17 3.26 -10.34
CA ILE A 64 -14.58 3.18 -11.76
C ILE A 64 -16.09 3.21 -11.97
N SER A 65 -16.89 2.86 -10.96
CA SER A 65 -18.36 2.85 -11.02
C SER A 65 -18.98 4.17 -10.55
N THR A 66 -18.32 4.86 -9.61
CA THR A 66 -18.88 6.05 -8.97
C THR A 66 -18.62 7.29 -9.80
N GLU A 67 -19.69 7.93 -10.25
CA GLU A 67 -19.65 9.21 -10.96
C GLU A 67 -19.86 10.40 -10.02
N GLY A 68 -19.66 11.61 -10.55
CA GLY A 68 -19.99 12.85 -9.87
C GLY A 68 -18.77 13.71 -9.55
N VAL A 69 -18.90 14.56 -8.55
CA VAL A 69 -17.89 15.54 -8.15
C VAL A 69 -17.32 15.15 -6.79
N LEU A 70 -16.00 15.24 -6.64
CA LEU A 70 -15.35 14.95 -5.37
C LEU A 70 -15.80 15.95 -4.28
N PRO A 71 -16.05 15.48 -3.05
CA PRO A 71 -16.42 16.35 -1.95
C PRO A 71 -15.21 17.24 -1.56
N GLY A 72 -15.39 18.55 -1.59
CA GLY A 72 -14.33 19.50 -1.24
C GLY A 72 -14.62 20.93 -1.68
N LYS A 73 -13.72 21.86 -1.31
CA LYS A 73 -13.79 23.26 -1.76
C LYS A 73 -13.49 23.41 -3.25
N LEU A 74 -12.75 22.45 -3.83
CA LEU A 74 -12.48 22.36 -5.25
C LEU A 74 -13.47 21.36 -5.84
N ARG A 75 -14.34 21.82 -6.74
CA ARG A 75 -15.36 21.00 -7.41
C ARG A 75 -14.72 20.19 -8.54
N VAL A 76 -13.83 19.26 -8.20
CA VAL A 76 -13.13 18.43 -9.18
C VAL A 76 -14.04 17.26 -9.60
N PRO A 77 -14.36 17.12 -10.89
CA PRO A 77 -15.15 15.98 -11.37
C PRO A 77 -14.33 14.69 -11.30
N ARG A 78 -15.00 13.58 -11.01
CA ARG A 78 -14.43 12.24 -11.12
C ARG A 78 -14.24 11.89 -12.60
N ARG A 79 -13.05 11.40 -12.96
CA ARG A 79 -12.63 11.11 -14.33
C ARG A 79 -12.51 9.61 -14.62
N ALA A 80 -12.29 8.79 -13.59
CA ALA A 80 -12.04 7.35 -13.76
C ALA A 80 -13.19 6.63 -14.47
N ALA A 81 -14.44 6.90 -14.08
CA ALA A 81 -15.62 6.28 -14.68
C ALA A 81 -15.81 6.63 -16.17
N ALA A 82 -15.59 7.89 -16.54
CA ALA A 82 -15.67 8.35 -17.93
C ALA A 82 -14.56 7.72 -18.79
N LEU A 83 -13.33 7.67 -18.26
CA LEU A 83 -12.19 7.08 -18.95
C LEU A 83 -12.37 5.57 -19.19
N ARG A 84 -12.92 4.84 -18.21
CA ARG A 84 -13.29 3.42 -18.39
C ARG A 84 -14.27 3.22 -19.54
N ARG A 85 -15.31 4.05 -19.65
CA ARG A 85 -16.27 3.94 -20.77
C ARG A 85 -15.59 4.12 -22.13
N MET A 86 -14.71 5.11 -22.23
CA MET A 86 -13.94 5.36 -23.44
C MET A 86 -13.06 4.15 -23.78
N LEU A 87 -12.30 3.63 -22.81
CA LEU A 87 -11.41 2.48 -22.99
C LEU A 87 -12.15 1.18 -23.35
N VAL A 88 -13.32 0.93 -22.76
CA VAL A 88 -14.14 -0.25 -23.08
C VAL A 88 -14.77 -0.12 -24.48
N SER A 89 -15.06 1.10 -24.93
CA SER A 89 -15.61 1.35 -26.26
C SER A 89 -14.57 1.38 -27.38
N GLN A 90 -13.28 1.43 -27.06
CA GLN A 90 -12.21 1.35 -28.05
C GLN A 90 -12.10 -0.08 -28.56
N ASP A 91 -12.24 -0.26 -29.88
CA ASP A 91 -12.12 -1.56 -30.50
C ASP A 91 -10.70 -2.14 -30.34
N ASN A 92 -10.63 -3.42 -29.97
CA ASN A 92 -9.39 -4.20 -29.85
C ASN A 92 -8.63 -4.38 -31.18
N THR A 93 -9.15 -3.82 -32.29
CA THR A 93 -8.56 -3.89 -33.62
C THR A 93 -7.44 -2.86 -33.82
N ASN A 94 -7.38 -1.83 -32.97
CA ASN A 94 -6.31 -0.85 -32.99
C ASN A 94 -5.32 -1.16 -31.85
N SER A 95 -4.25 -1.89 -32.16
CA SER A 95 -3.17 -2.21 -31.21
C SER A 95 -2.31 -0.96 -30.97
N ASP A 96 -2.88 0.09 -30.40
CA ASP A 96 -2.14 1.25 -29.93
C ASP A 96 -1.49 0.91 -28.58
N PRO A 97 -0.14 0.92 -28.47
CA PRO A 97 0.55 0.72 -27.20
C PRO A 97 0.12 1.70 -26.10
N MET A 98 -0.44 2.87 -26.45
CA MET A 98 -0.95 3.83 -25.48
C MET A 98 -2.22 3.38 -24.76
N ALA A 99 -2.99 2.44 -25.30
CA ALA A 99 -4.19 1.93 -24.63
C ALA A 99 -3.86 1.34 -23.25
N VAL A 100 -2.73 0.64 -23.11
CA VAL A 100 -2.27 0.07 -21.83
C VAL A 100 -1.97 1.16 -20.80
N VAL A 101 -1.35 2.26 -21.25
CA VAL A 101 -1.03 3.40 -20.38
C VAL A 101 -2.31 4.06 -19.87
N ASP A 102 -3.33 4.17 -20.72
CA ASP A 102 -4.62 4.73 -20.34
C ASP A 102 -5.36 3.85 -19.32
N TRP A 103 -5.27 2.52 -19.42
CA TRP A 103 -5.76 1.61 -18.38
C TRP A 103 -5.05 1.83 -17.04
N ILE A 104 -3.71 1.99 -17.03
CA ILE A 104 -2.95 2.27 -15.81
C ILE A 104 -3.36 3.63 -15.20
N ASN A 105 -3.48 4.66 -16.04
CA ASN A 105 -3.94 5.98 -15.62
C ASN A 105 -5.34 5.93 -15.01
N MET A 106 -6.23 5.16 -15.60
CA MET A 106 -7.60 4.95 -15.11
C MET A 106 -7.58 4.33 -13.71
N PHE A 107 -6.80 3.27 -13.47
CA PHE A 107 -6.68 2.66 -12.14
C PHE A 107 -6.10 3.62 -11.10
N ALA A 108 -5.07 4.39 -11.48
CA ALA A 108 -4.47 5.39 -10.59
C ALA A 108 -5.48 6.49 -10.20
N LEU A 109 -6.30 6.95 -11.15
CA LEU A 109 -7.38 7.91 -10.88
C LEU A 109 -8.46 7.32 -9.99
N ALA A 110 -8.90 6.08 -10.24
CA ALA A 110 -9.95 5.42 -9.47
C ALA A 110 -9.60 5.35 -7.96
N VAL A 111 -8.38 4.91 -7.63
CA VAL A 111 -7.91 4.82 -6.25
C VAL A 111 -7.75 6.22 -5.61
N ASN A 112 -7.22 7.19 -6.36
CA ASN A 112 -7.05 8.56 -5.85
C ASN A 112 -8.39 9.25 -5.58
N GLU A 113 -9.37 9.08 -6.45
CA GLU A 113 -10.72 9.64 -6.30
C GLU A 113 -11.45 9.01 -5.13
N GLU A 114 -11.31 7.70 -4.93
CA GLU A 114 -11.90 6.99 -3.78
C GLU A 114 -11.30 7.45 -2.45
N ASN A 115 -9.97 7.59 -2.40
CA ASN A 115 -9.26 8.13 -1.23
C ASN A 115 -9.68 9.57 -0.92
N ALA A 116 -9.98 10.38 -1.94
CA ALA A 116 -10.42 11.76 -1.78
C ALA A 116 -11.87 11.85 -1.27
N ALA A 117 -12.74 10.93 -1.67
CA ALA A 117 -14.14 10.91 -1.26
C ALA A 117 -14.37 10.27 0.12
N GLY A 118 -13.58 9.27 0.49
CA GLY A 118 -13.73 8.53 1.74
C GLY A 118 -13.18 9.22 2.99
N ARG A 119 -12.49 10.37 2.85
CA ARG A 119 -11.91 11.09 3.99
C ARG A 119 -12.82 12.28 4.40
N PRO A 120 -13.71 12.15 5.39
CA PRO A 120 -14.29 13.33 6.02
C PRO A 120 -13.15 14.11 6.66
N ARG A 121 -12.82 15.28 6.12
CA ARG A 121 -11.95 16.25 6.80
C ARG A 121 -12.75 16.96 7.89
N GLY A 122 -13.14 16.21 8.91
CA GLY A 122 -13.54 16.69 10.23
C GLY A 122 -12.52 16.20 11.25
N HIS A 123 -11.99 17.09 12.09
CA HIS A 123 -10.95 16.86 13.10
C HIS A 123 -9.49 16.71 12.63
N ARG A 124 -8.90 17.83 12.16
CA ARG A 124 -7.57 18.19 12.68
C ARG A 124 -7.78 18.79 14.07
N GLY A 125 -7.66 17.96 15.10
CA GLY A 125 -7.84 18.38 16.48
C GLY A 125 -7.90 17.22 17.46
N GLN A 126 -6.86 16.39 17.51
CA GLN A 126 -6.53 15.60 18.70
C GLN A 126 -5.01 15.70 18.90
N PRO A 127 -4.53 16.17 20.07
CA PRO A 127 -3.15 16.00 20.44
C PRO A 127 -2.95 14.51 20.77
N THR A 128 -2.20 13.79 19.96
CA THR A 128 -1.80 12.41 20.27
C THR A 128 -0.81 12.43 21.43
N GLY A 129 -1.35 12.46 22.64
CA GLY A 129 -0.67 11.97 23.84
C GLY A 129 -0.64 10.44 23.83
N LEU A 130 0.45 9.88 24.35
CA LEU A 130 0.71 8.46 24.62
C LEU A 130 0.89 7.53 23.40
N ARG A 131 2.16 7.32 23.02
CA ARG A 131 2.75 5.96 22.96
C ARG A 131 4.24 5.98 23.32
N ASP A 132 4.57 6.47 24.51
CA ASP A 132 5.71 5.93 25.25
C ASP A 132 5.26 4.67 25.96
N ARG A 133 5.51 3.51 25.36
CA ARG A 133 5.47 2.22 26.04
C ARG A 133 6.85 1.58 25.95
N ALA A 134 7.65 1.89 26.96
CA ALA A 134 8.47 0.97 27.73
C ALA A 134 9.07 -0.23 26.98
N CYS A 135 10.31 -0.07 26.50
CA CYS A 135 11.27 -1.16 26.57
C CYS A 135 11.93 -1.09 27.96
N GLY A 136 11.33 -1.79 28.92
CA GLY A 136 11.89 -1.95 30.25
C GLY A 136 13.23 -2.68 30.17
N THR A 137 14.31 -1.93 30.27
CA THR A 137 15.65 -2.49 30.54
C THR A 137 15.93 -2.21 32.00
N GLY A 138 15.60 -3.16 32.86
CA GLY A 138 16.19 -3.21 34.18
C GLY A 138 17.66 -3.62 34.02
N LEU A 139 18.59 -2.77 34.45
CA LEU A 139 19.90 -3.18 34.96
C LEU A 139 20.62 -2.02 35.66
N LEU A 140 20.88 -2.22 36.96
CA LEU A 140 22.03 -1.74 37.75
C LEU A 140 22.13 -0.24 38.06
N ARG A 141 21.60 0.15 39.22
CA ARG A 141 22.40 0.60 40.37
C ARG A 141 21.69 0.27 41.67
#